data_AF-A0A1H3YVZ0-F1
#
_entry.id   AF-A0A1H3YVZ0-F1
#
_cell.length_a   1.000
_cell.length_b   1.000
_cell.length_c   1.000
_cell.angle_alpha   90.00
_cell.angle_beta   90.00
_cell.angle_gamma   90.00
#
_symmetry.space_group_name_H-M   'P 1'
#
loop_
_entity.id
_entity.type
_entity.pdbx_description
1 polymer ?
#
loop_
_entity_poly.entity_id
_entity_poly.type
_entity_poly.pdbx_seq_one_letter_code
_entity_poly.pdbx_strand_id
1 'polypeptide(L)' 'MINQYTLDRFEGFYAVLVDKGNEHNELMVLKERLIAFAKVGDTLAIDFDSIGNLKHVEIIPKEKADSEEPEKEKELEGL' A
#
# COMPACT_ATOMS: atom_id res chain seq x y z
N MET A 1 -5.53 -7.84 -16.64
CA MET A 1 -4.81 -8.78 -15.73
C MET A 1 -4.50 -7.94 -14.51
N ILE A 2 -4.88 -8.40 -13.32
CA ILE A 2 -4.72 -7.62 -12.11
C ILE A 2 -3.32 -7.85 -11.55
N ASN A 3 -2.53 -6.79 -11.48
CA ASN A 3 -1.18 -6.81 -10.91
C ASN A 3 -1.20 -6.13 -9.53
N GLN A 4 -0.33 -6.57 -8.63
CA GLN A 4 -0.24 -6.00 -7.28
C GLN A 4 1.03 -5.16 -7.16
N TYR A 5 0.87 -3.94 -6.67
CA TYR A 5 1.97 -3.02 -6.44
C TYR A 5 1.94 -2.49 -5.02
N THR A 6 3.09 -2.10 -4.49
CA THR A 6 3.18 -1.29 -3.28
C THR A 6 3.36 0.16 -3.66
N LEU A 7 2.58 1.07 -3.06
CA LEU A 7 2.80 2.50 -3.22
C LEU A 7 4.06 2.91 -2.44
N ASP A 8 5.16 3.18 -3.14
CA ASP A 8 6.45 3.48 -2.52
C ASP A 8 6.56 4.95 -2.12
N ARG A 9 6.35 5.87 -3.05
CA ARG A 9 6.46 7.31 -2.79
C ARG A 9 5.58 8.14 -3.71
N PHE A 10 5.30 9.37 -3.29
CA PHE A 10 4.78 10.41 -4.18
C PHE A 10 5.92 11.35 -4.57
N GLU A 11 6.10 11.56 -5.87
CA GLU A 11 7.19 12.36 -6.43
C GLU A 11 6.63 13.36 -7.45
N GLY A 12 6.56 14.64 -7.05
CA GLY A 12 5.91 15.68 -7.85
C GLY A 12 4.44 15.35 -8.17
N PHE A 13 4.13 15.21 -9.46
CA PHE A 13 2.81 14.85 -9.99
C PHE A 13 2.56 13.34 -10.08
N TYR A 14 3.54 12.52 -9.70
CA TYR A 14 3.49 11.08 -9.87
C TYR A 14 3.42 10.35 -8.52
N ALA A 15 2.84 9.16 -8.56
CA ALA A 15 2.93 8.13 -7.55
C ALA A 15 3.81 7.00 -8.13
N VAL A 16 4.82 6.60 -7.38
CA VAL A 16 5.74 5.52 -7.74
C VAL A 16 5.25 4.25 -7.08
N LEU A 17 4.98 3.25 -7.91
CA LEU A 17 4.50 1.93 -7.53
C LEU A 17 5.60 0.91 -7.76
N VAL A 18 5.76 -0.04 -6.85
CA VAL A 18 6.80 -1.08 -6.94
C VAL A 18 6.13 -2.45 -6.98
N ASP A 19 6.54 -3.29 -7.91
CA ASP A 19 5.98 -4.63 -8.08
C ASP A 19 6.31 -5.52 -6.87
N LYS A 20 5.30 -6.23 -6.36
CA LYS A 20 5.45 -7.06 -5.17
C LYS A 20 6.25 -8.34 -5.53
N GLY A 21 7.52 -8.36 -5.14
CA GLY A 21 8.45 -9.46 -5.43
C GLY A 21 9.50 -9.11 -6.50
N ASN A 22 9.44 -7.90 -7.06
CA ASN A 22 10.49 -7.36 -7.90
C ASN A 22 10.65 -5.85 -7.63
N GLU A 23 11.38 -5.54 -6.56
CA GLU A 23 11.52 -4.18 -6.05
C GLU A 23 12.26 -3.23 -7.00
N HIS A 24 12.90 -3.76 -8.05
CA HIS A 24 13.55 -2.98 -9.09
C HIS A 24 12.60 -2.52 -10.20
N ASN A 25 11.36 -3.00 -10.21
CA ASN A 25 10.38 -2.66 -11.23
C ASN A 25 9.44 -1.56 -10.72
N GLU A 26 9.82 -0.31 -11.00
CA GLU A 26 9.02 0.87 -10.69
C GLU A 26 8.03 1.19 -11.82
N LEU A 27 6.82 1.55 -11.43
CA LEU A 27 5.78 2.06 -12.30
C LEU A 27 5.31 3.43 -11.80
N MET A 28 5.38 4.44 -12.67
CA MET A 28 4.90 5.79 -12.36
C MET A 28 3.47 5.97 -12.87
N VAL A 29 2.58 6.41 -12.00
CA VAL A 29 1.20 6.78 -12.35
C VAL A 29 0.88 8.18 -11.83
N LEU A 30 -0.18 8.83 -12.33
CA LEU A 30 -0.57 10.16 -11.88
C LEU A 30 -1.01 10.12 -10.40
N LYS A 31 -0.37 10.93 -9.57
CA LYS A 31 -0.63 11.04 -8.12
C LYS A 31 -2.10 11.32 -7.81
N GLU A 32 -2.74 12.19 -8.59
CA GLU A 32 -4.14 12.58 -8.42
C GLU A 32 -5.12 11.41 -8.52
N ARG A 33 -4.73 10.33 -9.22
CA ARG A 33 -5.55 9.12 -9.35
C ARG A 33 -5.58 8.29 -8.07
N LEU A 34 -4.59 8.45 -7.19
CA LEU A 34 -4.39 7.60 -6.01
C LEU A 34 -4.50 8.36 -4.69
N ILE A 35 -4.04 9.62 -4.64
CA ILE A 35 -3.86 10.37 -3.38
C ILE A 35 -5.15 10.58 -2.58
N ALA A 36 -6.31 10.49 -3.23
CA ALA A 36 -7.59 10.63 -2.55
C ALA A 36 -7.91 9.46 -1.60
N PHE A 37 -7.28 8.29 -1.78
CA PHE A 37 -7.60 7.09 -1.01
C PHE A 37 -6.41 6.19 -0.63
N ALA A 38 -5.28 6.27 -1.34
CA ALA A 38 -4.09 5.45 -1.07
C ALA A 38 -2.98 6.27 -0.39
N LYS A 39 -2.25 5.62 0.52
CA LYS A 39 -1.06 6.17 1.19
C LYS A 39 0.18 5.31 0.93
N VAL A 40 1.34 5.91 1.11
CA VAL A 40 2.63 5.20 1.03
C VAL A 40 2.61 3.97 1.94
N GLY A 41 3.06 2.84 1.40
CA GLY A 41 3.07 1.53 2.04
C GLY A 41 1.82 0.68 1.81
N ASP A 42 0.76 1.23 1.21
CA ASP A 42 -0.42 0.45 0.82
C ASP A 42 -0.10 -0.49 -0.35
N THR A 43 -0.73 -1.66 -0.34
CA THR A 43 -0.73 -2.58 -1.47
C THR A 43 -1.95 -2.31 -2.33
N LEU A 44 -1.73 -2.11 -3.63
CA LEU A 44 -2.75 -1.78 -4.60
C LEU A 44 -2.89 -2.92 -5.61
N ALA A 45 -4.10 -3.41 -5.83
CA ALA A 45 -4.42 -4.21 -7.01
C ALA A 45 -4.85 -3.26 -8.13
N ILE A 46 -4.19 -3.36 -9.28
CA ILE A 46 -4.41 -2.48 -10.43
C ILE A 46 -4.72 -3.31 -11.67
N ASP A 47 -5.82 -2.97 -12.35
CA ASP A 47 -6.13 -3.43 -13.71
C ASP A 47 -5.86 -2.29 -14.69
N PHE A 48 -5.04 -2.58 -15.70
CA PHE A 48 -4.80 -1.68 -16.82
C PHE A 48 -5.73 -1.98 -17.98
N ASP A 49 -6.13 -0.96 -18.73
CA ASP A 49 -6.77 -1.16 -20.04
C ASP A 49 -5.76 -1.63 -21.10
N SER A 50 -6.25 -1.89 -22.32
CA SER A 50 -5.41 -2.37 -23.43
C SER A 50 -4.37 -1.37 -23.93
N ILE A 51 -4.43 -0.11 -23.49
CA ILE A 51 -3.51 0.97 -23.88
C ILE A 51 -2.66 1.45 -22.69
N GLY A 52 -2.78 0.82 -21.52
CA GLY A 52 -1.94 1.06 -20.35
C GLY A 52 -2.48 2.10 -19.35
N ASN A 53 -3.73 2.57 -19.48
CA ASN A 53 -4.31 3.44 -18.47
C ASN A 53 -4.83 2.65 -17.26
N LEU A 54 -4.90 3.32 -16.11
CA LEU A 54 -5.58 2.82 -14.92
C LEU A 54 -7.07 2.66 -15.21
N LYS A 55 -7.53 1.41 -15.32
CA LYS A 55 -8.94 1.07 -15.49
C LYS A 55 -9.63 0.85 -14.14
N HIS A 56 -8.95 0.15 -13.23
CA HIS A 56 -9.43 -0.10 -11.87
C HIS A 56 -8.28 -0.12 -10.87
N VAL A 57 -8.53 0.38 -9.67
CA VAL A 57 -7.58 0.40 -8.56
C VAL A 57 -8.33 0.08 -7.28
N GLU A 58 -7.83 -0.87 -6.50
CA GLU A 58 -8.33 -1.21 -5.16
C GLU A 58 -7.16 -1.32 -4.17
N ILE A 59 -7.39 -0.93 -2.91
CA ILE A 59 -6.44 -1.16 -1.82
C ILE A 59 -6.68 -2.55 -1.29
N ILE A 60 -5.63 -3.36 -1.26
CA ILE A 60 -5.66 -4.67 -0.61
C ILE A 60 -5.36 -4.46 0.87
N PRO A 61 -6.32 -4.69 1.77
CA PRO A 61 -6.05 -4.62 3.20
C PRO A 61 -4.99 -5.67 3.54
N LYS A 62 -3.92 -5.25 4.22
CA LYS A 62 -3.05 -6.21 4.91
C LYS A 62 -3.95 -6.93 5.92
N GLU A 63 -4.09 -8.25 5.79
CA GLU A 63 -4.67 -9.05 6.86
C GLU A 63 -4.02 -8.60 8.16
N LYS A 64 -4.84 -8.21 9.13
CA LYS A 64 -4.35 -7.86 10.46
C LYS A 64 -3.61 -9.08 10.96
N ALA A 65 -2.28 -9.09 10.90
CA ALA A 65 -1.50 -9.88 11.83
C ALA A 65 -1.98 -9.44 13.21
N ASP A 66 -2.57 -10.39 13.94
CA ASP A 66 -3.20 -10.17 15.23
C ASP A 66 -2.40 -9.19 16.08
N SER A 67 -3.11 -8.17 16.55
CA SER A 67 -2.61 -7.27 17.58
C SER A 67 -2.60 -8.04 18.89
N GLU A 68 -1.59 -8.89 19.12
CA GLU A 68 -1.18 -9.25 20.48
C GLU A 68 -0.26 -8.15 20.99
N GLU A 69 -0.86 -7.06 21.49
CA GLU A 69 -0.18 -6.20 22.45
C GLU A 69 -0.07 -6.99 23.78
N PRO A 70 1.13 -7.25 24.33
CA PRO A 70 1.24 -7.73 25.69
C PRO A 70 0.85 -6.57 26.63
N GLU A 71 -0.30 -6.68 27.29
CA GLU A 71 -0.63 -5.78 28.39
C GLU A 71 0.46 -5.90 29.47
N LYS A 72 1.18 -4.80 29.64
CA LYS A 72 2.27 -4.62 30.59
C LYS A 72 1.84 -5.01 32.01
N GLU A 73 2.65 -5.88 32.59
CA GLU A 73 2.99 -5.97 34.00
C GLU A 73 2.87 -4.59 34.69
N LYS A 74 1.94 -4.47 35.64
CA LYS A 74 1.99 -3.41 36.67
C LYS A 74 2.38 -4.03 37.99
N GLU A 75 3.39 -3.41 38.54
CA GLU A 75 4.18 -3.77 39.70
C GLU A 75 3.34 -4.05 40.96
N LEU A 76 3.94 -4.87 41.82
CA LEU A 76 3.62 -4.96 43.24
C LEU A 76 3.56 -3.56 43.87
N GLU A 77 2.56 -3.33 44.73
CA GLU A 77 2.72 -2.91 46.12
C GLU A 77 1.37 -2.54 46.74
N GLY A 78 1.06 -3.08 47.92
CA GLY A 78 0.16 -2.41 48.87
C GLY A 78 -0.84 -3.30 49.63
N LEU A 79 -0.40 -3.69 50.84
CA LEU A 79 -1.16 -4.05 52.05
C LEU A 79 -1.63 -5.51 52.23
#